data_AF-U1HZX6-F1
#
_entry.id   AF-U1HZX6-F1
#
_cell.length_a   1.000
_cell.length_b   1.000
_cell.length_c   1.000
_cell.angle_alpha   90.00
_cell.angle_beta   90.00
_cell.angle_gamma   90.00
#
_symmetry.space_group_name_H-M   'P 1'
#
loop_
_entity.id
_entity.type
_entity.pdbx_description
1 polymer ?
#
loop_
_entity_poly.entity_id
_entity_poly.type
_entity_poly.pdbx_seq_one_letter_code
_entity_poly.pdbx_strand_id
1 'polypeptide(L)'
;MKSSSLQFRVIPKAELDDDIDSATSFTSVCINTAIYLPYLVSECSKAGVSFKRAIFNHICDAVTAHHSGQKAHVVINCTGLSAAKIGGVEDGTVTPARGQIVLVRNDPGAMYTISGCDDGEDEVVYVMMRATGGGTILGGSYQKGNWESQPDPNLAMRIMRRAVKLCPQLTLGAGVEGLDIIRHGVGLRPLRAAGARVEKEKINGIWVIHNYGHGGYGYQSSYGCSQEVVKLADNILDEKARDKVSGRSYSLEPSTLRSPVAMDFSNIFRLVNLLVGAVMILGGISQFIPHLTIGNTITGIYVILFGLAIGGLELLPQVPPYLPRYASFLFSFLGRGFFYVFVGSIIIEGNKLRLIAGLVVAIIGVAYCALEFAPQIEPPSNMRDADAGWGAEQV
;
A
#
# COMPACT_ATOMS: atom_id res chain seq x y z
N MET A 1 -13.32 -32.13 18.72
CA MET A 1 -11.99 -32.23 18.11
C MET A 1 -11.94 -33.47 17.24
N LYS A 2 -12.18 -33.38 15.93
CA LYS A 2 -11.90 -34.50 15.02
C LYS A 2 -10.39 -34.54 14.83
N SER A 3 -9.77 -35.67 15.17
CA SER A 3 -8.37 -35.97 14.88
C SER A 3 -8.11 -35.76 13.39
N SER A 4 -7.48 -34.63 13.02
CA SER A 4 -7.08 -34.33 11.65
C SER A 4 -5.76 -35.02 11.38
N SER A 5 -5.78 -36.35 11.21
CA SER A 5 -4.65 -37.06 10.62
C SER A 5 -4.33 -36.40 9.28
N LEU A 6 -3.13 -35.88 9.09
CA LEU A 6 -2.65 -35.41 7.79
C LEU A 6 -2.60 -36.63 6.86
N GLN A 7 -3.58 -36.77 5.97
CA GLN A 7 -3.76 -37.99 5.17
C GLN A 7 -2.90 -37.93 3.90
N PHE A 8 -1.59 -38.15 4.02
CA PHE A 8 -0.74 -38.31 2.84
C PHE A 8 -0.95 -39.69 2.20
N ARG A 9 -1.18 -39.72 0.89
CA ARG A 9 -1.34 -40.93 0.09
C ARG A 9 -0.66 -40.75 -1.26
N VAL A 10 0.16 -41.73 -1.65
CA VAL A 10 0.60 -41.88 -3.04
C VAL A 10 -0.53 -42.55 -3.82
N ILE A 11 -0.91 -41.97 -4.96
CA ILE A 11 -1.97 -42.49 -5.81
C ILE A 11 -1.36 -43.60 -6.68
N PRO A 12 -1.93 -44.83 -6.69
CA PRO A 12 -1.43 -45.93 -7.51
C PRO A 12 -1.47 -45.58 -9.00
N LYS A 13 -0.47 -46.02 -9.78
CA LYS A 13 -0.38 -45.78 -11.24
C LYS A 13 -1.64 -46.20 -12.01
N ALA A 14 -2.37 -47.21 -11.53
CA ALA A 14 -3.63 -47.67 -12.13
C ALA A 14 -4.82 -46.70 -11.98
N GLU A 15 -4.73 -45.71 -11.09
CA GLU A 15 -5.72 -44.64 -10.91
C GLU A 15 -5.32 -43.34 -11.65
N LEU A 16 -4.19 -43.35 -12.36
CA LEU A 16 -3.64 -42.18 -13.06
C LEU A 16 -3.96 -42.24 -14.55
N ASP A 17 -4.14 -41.08 -15.16
CA ASP A 17 -4.18 -40.95 -16.62
C ASP A 17 -2.81 -41.33 -17.23
N ASP A 18 -2.80 -41.77 -18.49
CA ASP A 18 -1.61 -42.28 -19.17
C ASP A 18 -0.45 -41.27 -19.21
N ASP A 19 -0.78 -39.98 -19.26
CA ASP A 19 0.14 -38.84 -19.31
C ASP A 19 0.68 -38.41 -17.93
N ILE A 20 0.19 -39.02 -16.83
CA ILE A 20 0.61 -38.69 -15.46
C ILE A 20 1.55 -39.75 -14.91
N ASP A 21 2.83 -39.41 -14.73
CA ASP A 21 3.85 -40.31 -14.17
C ASP A 21 3.52 -40.73 -12.73
N SER A 22 3.28 -39.76 -11.85
CA SER A 22 2.99 -39.98 -10.43
C SER A 22 2.07 -38.89 -9.85
N ALA A 23 1.30 -39.24 -8.81
CA ALA A 23 0.47 -38.28 -8.08
C ALA A 23 0.37 -38.61 -6.59
N THR A 24 0.11 -37.59 -5.79
CA THR A 24 -0.09 -37.70 -4.34
C THR A 24 -1.29 -36.87 -3.90
N SER A 25 -2.03 -37.34 -2.91
CA SER A 25 -3.06 -36.57 -2.23
C SER A 25 -2.69 -36.38 -0.76
N PHE A 26 -2.98 -35.20 -0.21
CA PHE A 26 -2.74 -34.89 1.18
C PHE A 26 -3.59 -33.72 1.67
N THR A 27 -3.82 -33.67 2.97
CA THR A 27 -4.44 -32.52 3.63
C THR A 27 -3.41 -31.39 3.76
N SER A 28 -3.76 -30.22 3.25
CA SER A 28 -2.99 -28.98 3.41
C SER A 28 -3.93 -27.84 3.83
N VAL A 29 -3.47 -26.59 3.74
CA VAL A 29 -4.23 -25.39 4.14
C VAL A 29 -4.41 -24.45 2.94
N CYS A 30 -5.59 -23.81 2.85
CA CYS A 30 -5.82 -22.69 1.94
C CYS A 30 -6.15 -21.44 2.76
N ILE A 31 -5.33 -20.41 2.63
CA ILE A 31 -5.47 -19.17 3.37
C ILE A 31 -6.34 -18.19 2.58
N ASN A 32 -7.41 -17.69 3.20
CA ASN A 32 -8.11 -16.54 2.69
C ASN A 32 -7.33 -15.26 3.02
N THR A 33 -6.55 -14.75 2.05
CA THR A 33 -5.65 -13.61 2.25
C THR A 33 -6.38 -12.32 2.64
N ALA A 34 -7.60 -12.14 2.15
CA ALA A 34 -8.43 -10.96 2.45
C ALA A 34 -8.90 -10.92 3.92
N ILE A 35 -8.85 -12.04 4.63
CA ILE A 35 -9.16 -12.13 6.06
C ILE A 35 -7.90 -12.28 6.89
N TYR A 36 -6.96 -13.10 6.42
CA TYR A 36 -5.75 -13.44 7.17
C TYR A 36 -4.83 -12.23 7.39
N LEU A 37 -4.67 -11.36 6.39
CA LEU A 37 -3.83 -10.16 6.56
C LEU A 37 -4.44 -9.16 7.58
N PRO A 38 -5.74 -8.80 7.52
CA PRO A 38 -6.37 -8.03 8.58
C PRO A 38 -6.33 -8.70 9.96
N TYR A 39 -6.45 -10.03 10.01
CA TYR A 39 -6.28 -10.78 11.25
C TYR A 39 -4.88 -10.56 11.85
N LEU A 40 -3.81 -10.66 11.06
CA LEU A 40 -2.45 -10.38 11.53
C LEU A 40 -2.29 -8.93 12.03
N VAL A 41 -2.87 -7.96 11.32
CA VAL A 41 -2.89 -6.55 11.78
C VAL A 41 -3.58 -6.42 13.14
N SER A 42 -4.69 -7.11 13.34
CA SER A 42 -5.42 -7.12 14.62
C SER A 42 -4.58 -7.73 15.74
N GLU A 43 -3.93 -8.87 15.51
CA GLU A 43 -3.06 -9.51 16.50
C GLU A 43 -1.86 -8.62 16.86
N CYS A 44 -1.24 -7.97 15.87
CA CYS A 44 -0.19 -6.98 16.11
C CYS A 44 -0.70 -5.80 16.93
N SER A 45 -1.89 -5.28 16.63
CA SER A 45 -2.50 -4.16 17.36
C SER A 45 -2.77 -4.53 18.82
N LYS A 46 -3.26 -5.75 19.09
CA LYS A 46 -3.45 -6.27 20.46
C LYS A 46 -2.13 -6.37 21.23
N ALA A 47 -1.03 -6.66 20.53
CA ALA A 47 0.31 -6.67 21.09
C ALA A 47 0.93 -5.26 21.25
N GLY A 48 0.19 -4.19 20.92
CA GLY A 48 0.64 -2.80 21.06
C GLY A 48 1.44 -2.27 19.88
N VAL A 49 1.46 -2.97 18.74
CA VAL A 49 2.14 -2.49 17.52
C VAL A 49 1.39 -1.29 16.94
N SER A 50 2.12 -0.23 16.64
CA SER A 50 1.60 0.95 15.95
C SER A 50 1.81 0.85 14.43
N PHE A 51 0.74 1.04 13.67
CA PHE A 51 0.80 1.07 12.20
C PHE A 51 0.84 2.50 11.69
N LYS A 52 1.75 2.78 10.74
CA LYS A 52 1.91 4.09 10.11
C LYS A 52 2.12 3.90 8.62
N ARG A 53 1.33 4.59 7.80
CA ARG A 53 1.61 4.71 6.35
C ARG A 53 2.81 5.63 6.16
N ALA A 54 3.82 5.15 5.44
CA ALA A 54 5.02 5.91 5.14
C ALA A 54 5.63 5.40 3.82
N ILE A 55 6.35 6.28 3.14
CA ILE A 55 7.14 5.97 1.94
C ILE A 55 8.58 6.39 2.26
N PHE A 56 9.53 5.53 1.95
CA PHE A 56 10.95 5.77 2.18
C PHE A 56 11.70 5.55 0.88
N ASN A 57 12.61 6.47 0.57
CA ASN A 57 13.48 6.34 -0.59
C ASN A 57 14.77 5.60 -0.24
N HIS A 58 15.20 5.62 1.03
CA HIS A 58 16.33 4.87 1.54
C HIS A 58 15.93 4.06 2.78
N ILE A 59 16.47 2.83 2.94
CA ILE A 59 16.06 1.93 4.03
C ILE A 59 16.33 2.52 5.42
N CYS A 60 17.43 3.25 5.56
CA CYS A 60 17.78 3.94 6.80
C CYS A 60 16.81 5.04 7.21
N ASP A 61 16.01 5.61 6.31
CA ASP A 61 15.07 6.69 6.65
C ASP A 61 13.98 6.19 7.62
N ALA A 62 13.67 4.89 7.56
CA ALA A 62 12.69 4.23 8.40
C ALA A 62 13.00 4.32 9.90
N VAL A 63 14.27 4.54 10.30
CA VAL A 63 14.62 4.68 11.72
C VAL A 63 13.95 5.88 12.38
N THR A 64 13.61 6.91 11.62
CA THR A 64 12.99 8.14 12.15
C THR A 64 11.48 8.02 12.29
N ALA A 65 10.87 6.98 11.73
CA ALA A 65 9.43 6.81 11.70
C ALA A 65 8.84 6.09 12.91
N HIS A 66 9.66 5.70 13.89
CA HIS A 66 9.22 4.97 15.07
C HIS A 66 8.22 5.80 15.90
N HIS A 67 7.14 5.15 16.36
CA HIS A 67 6.00 5.82 17.01
C HIS A 67 6.36 6.53 18.31
N SER A 68 7.45 6.14 18.99
CA SER A 68 7.93 6.82 20.20
C SER A 68 8.56 8.20 19.94
N GLY A 69 8.76 8.58 18.68
CA GLY A 69 9.49 9.80 18.29
C GLY A 69 11.01 9.69 18.43
N GLN A 70 11.53 8.57 18.94
CA GLN A 70 12.96 8.29 19.03
C GLN A 70 13.43 7.48 17.81
N LYS A 71 14.73 7.50 17.52
CA LYS A 71 15.30 6.67 16.45
C LYS A 71 15.15 5.18 16.79
N ALA A 72 14.65 4.39 15.84
CA ALA A 72 14.60 2.94 15.97
C ALA A 72 16.02 2.36 16.11
N HIS A 73 16.15 1.31 16.92
CA HIS A 73 17.43 0.62 17.10
C HIS A 73 17.78 -0.32 15.96
N VAL A 74 16.75 -0.90 15.32
CA VAL A 74 16.83 -1.88 14.24
C VAL A 74 15.68 -1.59 13.27
N VAL A 75 15.93 -1.73 11.97
CA VAL A 75 14.91 -1.71 10.91
C VAL A 75 14.76 -3.12 10.36
N ILE A 76 13.54 -3.63 10.25
CA ILE A 76 13.27 -4.90 9.56
C ILE A 76 12.78 -4.58 8.16
N ASN A 77 13.58 -4.88 7.15
CA ASN A 77 13.27 -4.65 5.74
C ASN A 77 12.42 -5.79 5.17
N CYS A 78 11.10 -5.59 5.13
CA CYS A 78 10.11 -6.49 4.53
C CYS A 78 9.51 -5.95 3.22
N THR A 79 10.29 -5.24 2.40
CA THR A 79 9.78 -4.46 1.25
C THR A 79 9.51 -5.25 -0.04
N GLY A 80 9.71 -6.57 -0.02
CA GLY A 80 9.37 -7.45 -1.16
C GLY A 80 10.10 -7.04 -2.45
N LEU A 81 9.34 -6.75 -3.51
CA LEU A 81 9.90 -6.32 -4.80
C LEU A 81 10.62 -4.98 -4.73
N SER A 82 10.22 -4.10 -3.82
CA SER A 82 10.82 -2.77 -3.70
C SER A 82 12.25 -2.82 -3.17
N ALA A 83 12.71 -3.96 -2.63
CA ALA A 83 14.11 -4.19 -2.29
C ALA A 83 15.07 -4.03 -3.50
N ALA A 84 14.55 -4.19 -4.73
CA ALA A 84 15.31 -3.96 -5.95
C ALA A 84 15.65 -2.47 -6.19
N LYS A 85 14.93 -1.54 -5.55
CA LYS A 85 14.99 -0.10 -5.85
C LYS A 85 15.19 0.80 -4.63
N ILE A 86 14.85 0.34 -3.42
CA ILE A 86 15.01 1.15 -2.21
C ILE A 86 16.50 1.38 -1.92
N GLY A 87 16.87 2.65 -1.74
CA GLY A 87 18.25 3.08 -1.53
C GLY A 87 18.88 2.40 -0.32
N GLY A 88 20.16 2.05 -0.45
CA GLY A 88 20.92 1.31 0.55
C GLY A 88 20.65 -0.19 0.55
N VAL A 89 19.75 -0.69 -0.31
CA VAL A 89 19.54 -2.13 -0.53
C VAL A 89 19.78 -2.48 -1.99
N GLU A 90 19.01 -1.90 -2.91
CA GLU A 90 19.20 -1.97 -4.37
C GLU A 90 19.58 -3.38 -4.88
N ASP A 91 18.88 -4.42 -4.38
CA ASP A 91 19.22 -5.81 -4.70
C ASP A 91 18.81 -6.14 -6.14
N GLY A 92 19.77 -6.02 -7.07
CA GLY A 92 19.60 -6.28 -8.49
C GLY A 92 19.26 -7.73 -8.87
N THR A 93 19.24 -8.65 -7.91
CA THR A 93 18.80 -10.04 -8.12
C THR A 93 17.32 -10.26 -7.85
N VAL A 94 16.61 -9.23 -7.39
CA VAL A 94 15.16 -9.23 -7.17
C VAL A 94 14.45 -8.88 -8.47
N THR A 95 13.54 -9.74 -8.90
CA THR A 95 12.77 -9.61 -10.15
C THR A 95 11.33 -10.05 -9.92
N PRO A 96 10.32 -9.51 -10.63
CA PRO A 96 8.98 -10.06 -10.56
C PRO A 96 8.93 -11.45 -11.20
N ALA A 97 8.04 -12.29 -10.69
CA ALA A 97 7.44 -13.35 -11.48
C ALA A 97 5.92 -13.13 -11.49
N ARG A 98 5.43 -12.60 -12.62
CA ARG A 98 4.02 -12.25 -12.80
C ARG A 98 3.15 -13.49 -12.69
N GLY A 99 2.09 -13.39 -11.90
CA GLY A 99 1.07 -14.42 -11.74
C GLY A 99 -0.31 -13.85 -11.96
N GLN A 100 -0.97 -14.33 -13.00
CA GLN A 100 -2.37 -14.02 -13.26
C GLN A 100 -3.28 -15.11 -12.67
N ILE A 101 -4.43 -14.70 -12.17
CA ILE A 101 -5.47 -15.55 -11.60
C ILE A 101 -6.86 -15.16 -12.10
N VAL A 102 -7.80 -16.09 -11.99
CA VAL A 102 -9.24 -15.85 -12.08
C VAL A 102 -9.87 -16.30 -10.77
N LEU A 103 -10.63 -15.42 -10.12
CA LEU A 103 -11.37 -15.71 -8.90
C LEU A 103 -12.82 -16.05 -9.27
N VAL A 104 -13.30 -17.22 -8.85
CA VAL A 104 -14.65 -17.72 -9.16
C VAL A 104 -15.42 -18.13 -7.89
N ARG A 105 -16.74 -18.21 -7.96
CA ARG A 105 -17.58 -18.67 -6.82
C ARG A 105 -17.60 -20.18 -6.66
N ASN A 106 -17.39 -20.91 -7.75
CA ASN A 106 -17.48 -22.37 -7.81
C ASN A 106 -16.57 -23.05 -6.78
N ASP A 107 -17.05 -24.13 -6.16
CA ASP A 107 -16.28 -24.92 -5.18
C ASP A 107 -15.78 -26.25 -5.76
N PRO A 108 -14.46 -26.43 -5.91
CA PRO A 108 -13.85 -27.68 -6.40
C PRO A 108 -13.87 -28.81 -5.36
N GLY A 109 -14.21 -28.54 -4.09
CA GLY A 109 -14.20 -29.50 -2.98
C GLY A 109 -12.80 -29.88 -2.45
N ALA A 110 -11.75 -29.71 -3.25
CA ALA A 110 -10.35 -29.90 -2.85
C ALA A 110 -9.42 -28.94 -3.61
N MET A 111 -8.15 -28.92 -3.22
CA MET A 111 -7.11 -28.22 -3.98
C MET A 111 -6.50 -29.14 -5.03
N TYR A 112 -6.28 -28.63 -6.24
CA TYR A 112 -5.72 -29.38 -7.37
C TYR A 112 -4.56 -28.61 -7.99
N THR A 113 -3.55 -29.33 -8.47
CA THR A 113 -2.41 -28.77 -9.20
C THR A 113 -1.77 -29.87 -10.05
N ILE A 114 -1.08 -29.48 -11.12
CA ILE A 114 -0.25 -30.36 -11.95
C ILE A 114 1.10 -29.68 -12.18
N SER A 115 2.17 -30.47 -12.38
CA SER A 115 3.55 -29.97 -12.45
C SER A 115 3.85 -29.08 -13.67
N GLY A 116 3.05 -29.14 -14.73
CA GLY A 116 3.22 -28.35 -15.95
C GLY A 116 1.96 -28.32 -16.82
N CYS A 117 2.03 -27.62 -17.95
CA CYS A 117 0.97 -27.62 -18.96
C CYS A 117 1.52 -27.42 -20.38
N ASP A 118 0.71 -27.76 -21.37
CA ASP A 118 1.10 -27.72 -22.79
C ASP A 118 1.05 -26.30 -23.40
N ASP A 119 0.55 -25.31 -22.65
CA ASP A 119 0.34 -23.94 -23.14
C ASP A 119 1.59 -23.05 -23.02
N GLY A 120 2.69 -23.55 -22.45
CA GLY A 120 3.97 -22.85 -22.32
C GLY A 120 4.64 -23.05 -20.95
N GLU A 121 5.96 -22.81 -20.89
CA GLU A 121 6.76 -23.00 -19.67
C GLU A 121 6.43 -22.00 -18.54
N ASP A 122 5.86 -20.85 -18.88
CA ASP A 122 5.45 -19.80 -17.94
C ASP A 122 3.95 -19.85 -17.60
N GLU A 123 3.24 -20.89 -18.05
CA GLU A 123 1.85 -21.16 -17.73
C GLU A 123 1.74 -22.39 -16.82
N VAL A 124 0.90 -22.29 -15.80
CA VAL A 124 0.73 -23.33 -14.76
C VAL A 124 -0.75 -23.56 -14.48
N VAL A 125 -1.06 -24.58 -13.69
CA VAL A 125 -2.44 -24.88 -13.28
C VAL A 125 -2.49 -25.14 -11.78
N TYR A 126 -3.33 -24.39 -11.08
CA TYR A 126 -3.70 -24.68 -9.70
C TYR A 126 -5.11 -24.17 -9.40
N VAL A 127 -5.82 -24.88 -8.53
CA VAL A 127 -7.18 -24.58 -8.11
C VAL A 127 -7.24 -24.68 -6.59
N MET A 128 -7.67 -23.61 -5.91
CA MET A 128 -7.79 -23.61 -4.45
C MET A 128 -8.92 -22.71 -3.94
N MET A 129 -9.85 -23.28 -3.16
CA MET A 129 -10.94 -22.55 -2.51
C MET A 129 -10.45 -21.89 -1.22
N ARG A 130 -10.57 -20.56 -1.14
CA ARG A 130 -10.26 -19.82 0.08
C ARG A 130 -11.29 -20.10 1.15
N ALA A 131 -10.84 -20.19 2.40
CA ALA A 131 -11.70 -20.39 3.55
C ALA A 131 -12.84 -19.35 3.66
N THR A 132 -13.90 -19.72 4.38
CA THR A 132 -15.06 -18.88 4.73
C THR A 132 -15.73 -18.21 3.53
N GLY A 133 -15.86 -18.93 2.41
CA GLY A 133 -16.53 -18.42 1.21
C GLY A 133 -15.73 -17.35 0.47
N GLY A 134 -14.39 -17.34 0.61
CA GLY A 134 -13.52 -16.35 -0.04
C GLY A 134 -13.37 -16.49 -1.56
N GLY A 135 -14.02 -17.50 -2.15
CA GLY A 135 -13.96 -17.85 -3.57
C GLY A 135 -12.75 -18.73 -3.93
N THR A 136 -12.85 -19.37 -5.09
CA THR A 136 -11.82 -20.26 -5.64
C THR A 136 -10.89 -19.50 -6.55
N ILE A 137 -9.60 -19.64 -6.28
CA ILE A 137 -8.54 -19.13 -7.15
C ILE A 137 -8.23 -20.19 -8.19
N LEU A 138 -8.39 -19.80 -9.45
CA LEU A 138 -7.87 -20.51 -10.62
C LEU A 138 -6.59 -19.81 -11.04
N GLY A 139 -5.50 -20.55 -11.10
CA GLY A 139 -4.25 -20.07 -11.67
C GLY A 139 -3.68 -21.08 -12.65
N GLY A 140 -2.64 -20.70 -13.39
CA GLY A 140 -2.06 -19.36 -13.38
C GLY A 140 -0.93 -19.20 -14.36
N SER A 141 -0.05 -18.26 -14.04
CA SER A 141 1.20 -18.01 -14.76
C SER A 141 2.37 -17.76 -13.81
N TYR A 142 3.58 -17.92 -14.35
CA TYR A 142 4.86 -17.68 -13.69
C TYR A 142 5.83 -17.00 -14.66
N GLN A 143 5.55 -15.74 -14.99
CA GLN A 143 6.26 -15.02 -16.05
C GLN A 143 7.38 -14.16 -15.44
N LYS A 144 8.60 -14.69 -15.43
CA LYS A 144 9.77 -14.04 -14.83
C LYS A 144 10.11 -12.75 -15.58
N GLY A 145 10.43 -11.68 -14.84
CA GLY A 145 10.80 -10.37 -15.39
C GLY A 145 9.64 -9.54 -15.93
N ASN A 146 8.43 -10.11 -16.03
CA ASN A 146 7.26 -9.39 -16.53
C ASN A 146 6.64 -8.52 -15.41
N TRP A 147 6.49 -7.23 -15.69
CA TRP A 147 5.92 -6.21 -14.80
C TRP A 147 4.48 -5.80 -15.16
N GLU A 148 3.90 -6.38 -16.21
CA GLU A 148 2.55 -6.04 -16.67
C GLU A 148 1.52 -6.28 -15.55
N SER A 149 0.79 -5.22 -15.18
CA SER A 149 -0.19 -5.24 -14.11
C SER A 149 -1.59 -5.63 -14.59
N GLN A 150 -1.87 -5.48 -15.89
CA GLN A 150 -3.20 -5.72 -16.43
C GLN A 150 -3.43 -7.20 -16.70
N PRO A 151 -4.62 -7.75 -16.38
CA PRO A 151 -4.99 -9.10 -16.79
C PRO A 151 -5.03 -9.23 -18.31
N ASP A 152 -4.40 -10.28 -18.86
CA ASP A 152 -4.52 -10.66 -20.27
C ASP A 152 -5.76 -11.56 -20.45
N PRO A 153 -6.77 -11.15 -21.24
CA PRO A 153 -7.97 -11.95 -21.49
C PRO A 153 -7.67 -13.34 -22.09
N ASN A 154 -6.65 -13.46 -22.94
CA ASN A 154 -6.30 -14.73 -23.56
C ASN A 154 -5.72 -15.70 -22.53
N LEU A 155 -4.80 -15.22 -21.70
CA LEU A 155 -4.27 -15.99 -20.57
C LEU A 155 -5.37 -16.36 -19.58
N ALA A 156 -6.33 -15.47 -19.29
CA ALA A 156 -7.46 -15.78 -18.42
C ALA A 156 -8.31 -16.93 -18.99
N MET A 157 -8.60 -16.91 -20.28
CA MET A 157 -9.33 -17.98 -20.96
C MET A 157 -8.58 -19.32 -20.89
N ARG A 158 -7.25 -19.32 -21.10
CA ARG A 158 -6.43 -20.54 -20.98
C ARG A 158 -6.38 -21.06 -19.54
N ILE A 159 -6.21 -20.19 -18.53
CA ILE A 159 -6.30 -20.56 -17.10
C ILE A 159 -7.62 -21.26 -16.80
N MET A 160 -8.74 -20.69 -17.23
CA MET A 160 -10.06 -21.27 -16.98
C MET A 160 -10.24 -22.63 -17.67
N ARG A 161 -9.81 -22.76 -18.93
CA ARG A 161 -9.85 -24.04 -19.66
C ARG A 161 -9.04 -25.12 -18.97
N ARG A 162 -7.80 -24.82 -18.56
CA ARG A 162 -6.95 -25.78 -17.85
C ARG A 162 -7.53 -26.17 -16.49
N ALA A 163 -8.08 -25.22 -15.75
CA ALA A 163 -8.71 -25.50 -14.46
C ALA A 163 -9.94 -26.42 -14.60
N VAL A 164 -10.80 -26.18 -15.58
CA VAL A 164 -11.97 -27.04 -15.85
C VAL A 164 -11.55 -28.41 -16.38
N LYS A 165 -10.49 -28.50 -17.19
CA LYS A 165 -9.92 -29.79 -17.63
C LYS A 165 -9.41 -30.61 -16.45
N LEU A 166 -8.67 -29.98 -15.53
CA LEU A 166 -8.10 -30.64 -14.34
C LEU A 166 -9.16 -31.00 -13.29
N CYS A 167 -10.21 -30.19 -13.17
CA CYS A 167 -11.27 -30.33 -12.17
C CYS A 167 -12.65 -30.14 -12.83
N PRO A 168 -13.17 -31.13 -13.61
CA PRO A 168 -14.45 -30.99 -14.31
C PRO A 168 -15.65 -30.76 -13.37
N GLN A 169 -15.57 -31.26 -12.14
CA GLN A 169 -16.56 -31.05 -11.09
C GLN A 169 -16.72 -29.58 -10.70
N LEU A 170 -15.73 -28.72 -10.98
CA LEU A 170 -15.81 -27.28 -10.72
C LEU A 170 -17.01 -26.63 -11.40
N THR A 171 -17.43 -27.14 -12.55
CA THR A 171 -18.56 -26.61 -13.33
C THR A 171 -19.64 -27.64 -13.60
N LEU A 172 -19.60 -28.79 -12.93
CA LEU A 172 -20.53 -29.91 -13.15
C LEU A 172 -20.60 -30.34 -14.64
N GLY A 173 -19.47 -30.24 -15.36
CA GLY A 173 -19.38 -30.58 -16.78
C GLY A 173 -19.85 -29.51 -17.77
N ALA A 174 -20.27 -28.32 -17.31
CA ALA A 174 -20.73 -27.23 -18.19
C ALA A 174 -19.59 -26.51 -18.96
N GLY A 175 -18.34 -27.01 -18.87
CA GLY A 175 -17.19 -26.36 -19.48
C GLY A 175 -16.83 -25.04 -18.80
N VAL A 176 -16.18 -24.13 -19.54
CA VAL A 176 -15.75 -22.81 -19.03
C VAL A 176 -16.94 -21.90 -18.75
N GLU A 177 -18.02 -22.01 -19.52
CA GLU A 177 -19.24 -21.19 -19.37
C GLU A 177 -19.97 -21.44 -18.04
N GLY A 178 -19.68 -22.55 -17.35
CA GLY A 178 -20.21 -22.83 -16.01
C GLY A 178 -19.45 -22.17 -14.87
N LEU A 179 -18.41 -21.37 -15.14
CA LEU A 179 -17.69 -20.61 -14.13
C LEU A 179 -18.42 -19.31 -13.79
N ASP A 180 -18.76 -19.12 -12.52
CA ASP A 180 -19.26 -17.85 -11.99
C ASP A 180 -18.07 -16.99 -11.56
N ILE A 181 -17.60 -16.16 -12.48
CA ILE A 181 -16.41 -15.32 -12.32
C ILE A 181 -16.73 -14.14 -11.40
N ILE A 182 -15.93 -13.98 -10.35
CA ILE A 182 -15.95 -12.81 -9.47
C ILE A 182 -15.06 -11.70 -10.06
N ARG A 183 -13.80 -12.02 -10.39
CA ARG A 183 -12.84 -11.06 -11.00
C ARG A 183 -11.61 -11.76 -11.58
N HIS A 184 -10.87 -11.02 -12.39
CA HIS A 184 -9.49 -11.32 -12.77
C HIS A 184 -8.52 -10.61 -11.82
N GLY A 185 -7.27 -11.08 -11.76
CA GLY A 185 -6.26 -10.39 -10.95
C GLY A 185 -4.84 -10.76 -11.35
N VAL A 186 -3.93 -9.82 -11.15
CA VAL A 186 -2.49 -10.00 -11.40
C VAL A 186 -1.72 -9.62 -10.15
N GLY A 187 -0.78 -10.46 -9.76
CA GLY A 187 0.18 -10.18 -8.70
C GLY A 187 1.60 -10.41 -9.20
N LEU A 188 2.55 -9.65 -8.64
CA LEU A 188 3.96 -9.79 -8.96
C LEU A 188 4.67 -10.45 -7.78
N ARG A 189 5.10 -11.70 -7.96
CA ARG A 189 5.85 -12.43 -6.93
C ARG A 189 7.23 -11.78 -6.75
N PRO A 190 7.67 -11.47 -5.51
CA PRO A 190 9.00 -10.91 -5.23
C PRO A 190 10.08 -11.98 -5.32
N LEU A 191 10.38 -12.46 -6.54
CA LEU A 191 11.38 -13.50 -6.75
C LEU A 191 12.78 -12.90 -6.54
N ARG A 192 13.64 -13.66 -5.87
CA ARG A 192 15.07 -13.37 -5.75
C ARG A 192 15.85 -14.61 -6.16
N ALA A 193 16.90 -14.45 -6.97
CA ALA A 193 17.63 -15.57 -7.57
C ALA A 193 18.14 -16.61 -6.56
N ALA A 194 18.64 -16.17 -5.40
CA ALA A 194 19.15 -17.05 -4.35
C ALA A 194 18.09 -17.48 -3.32
N GLY A 195 16.82 -17.14 -3.56
CA GLY A 195 15.75 -17.32 -2.58
C GLY A 195 15.64 -16.15 -1.58
N ALA A 196 14.89 -16.38 -0.50
CA ALA A 196 14.60 -15.33 0.48
C ALA A 196 15.89 -14.88 1.20
N ARG A 197 16.08 -13.56 1.33
CA ARG A 197 17.19 -12.98 2.10
C ARG A 197 16.71 -12.74 3.53
N VAL A 198 17.24 -13.52 4.47
CA VAL A 198 16.98 -13.40 5.92
C VAL A 198 18.31 -13.30 6.66
N GLU A 199 18.80 -12.07 6.84
CA GLU A 199 20.11 -11.80 7.44
C GLU A 199 20.18 -10.38 8.00
N LYS A 200 21.16 -10.11 8.86
CA LYS A 200 21.43 -8.76 9.40
C LYS A 200 22.59 -8.08 8.68
N GLU A 201 22.44 -6.78 8.43
CA GLU A 201 23.45 -5.92 7.82
C GLU A 201 23.50 -4.58 8.57
N LYS A 202 24.66 -3.91 8.57
CA LYS A 202 24.82 -2.56 9.12
C LYS A 202 25.00 -1.57 7.98
N ILE A 203 23.97 -0.78 7.70
CA ILE A 203 23.94 0.21 6.61
C ILE A 203 23.96 1.60 7.23
N ASN A 204 24.96 2.42 6.88
CA ASN A 204 25.16 3.76 7.46
C ASN A 204 25.14 3.77 9.01
N GLY A 205 25.71 2.74 9.63
CA GLY A 205 25.76 2.58 11.08
C GLY A 205 24.46 2.08 11.74
N ILE A 206 23.38 1.89 10.96
CA ILE A 206 22.07 1.40 11.42
C ILE A 206 21.97 -0.09 11.17
N TRP A 207 21.47 -0.83 12.16
CA TRP A 207 21.16 -2.25 11.99
C TRP A 207 19.89 -2.44 11.16
N VAL A 208 20.01 -3.23 10.09
CA VAL A 208 18.91 -3.62 9.22
C VAL A 208 18.85 -5.14 9.19
N ILE A 209 17.67 -5.73 9.39
CA ILE A 209 17.42 -7.15 9.16
C ILE A 209 16.60 -7.28 7.89
N HIS A 210 17.14 -7.97 6.88
CA HIS A 210 16.42 -8.24 5.65
C HIS A 210 15.46 -9.42 5.82
N ASN A 211 14.27 -9.32 5.24
CA ASN A 211 13.30 -10.40 5.14
C ASN A 211 12.43 -10.18 3.89
N TYR A 212 13.01 -10.43 2.72
CA TYR A 212 12.36 -10.25 1.41
C TYR A 212 12.82 -11.32 0.41
N GLY A 213 12.26 -11.31 -0.81
CA GLY A 213 12.66 -12.26 -1.86
C GLY A 213 11.92 -13.60 -1.77
N HIS A 214 10.70 -13.62 -1.26
CA HIS A 214 9.93 -14.85 -1.00
C HIS A 214 9.29 -15.49 -2.24
N GLY A 215 9.44 -14.91 -3.43
CA GLY A 215 8.89 -15.47 -4.67
C GLY A 215 7.42 -15.88 -4.54
N GLY A 216 7.12 -17.14 -4.89
CA GLY A 216 5.78 -17.72 -4.80
C GLY A 216 5.42 -18.39 -3.47
N TYR A 217 6.31 -18.36 -2.47
CA TYR A 217 6.19 -19.17 -1.24
C TYR A 217 6.11 -18.34 0.04
N GLY A 218 5.87 -17.03 -0.04
CA GLY A 218 5.87 -16.13 1.13
C GLY A 218 4.88 -16.52 2.24
N TYR A 219 3.68 -17.01 1.90
CA TYR A 219 2.72 -17.47 2.92
C TYR A 219 3.19 -18.75 3.62
N GLN A 220 3.61 -19.77 2.87
CA GLN A 220 4.03 -21.06 3.43
C GLN A 220 5.34 -20.98 4.22
N SER A 221 6.21 -20.00 3.92
CA SER A 221 7.47 -19.78 4.66
C SER A 221 7.36 -18.71 5.74
N SER A 222 6.22 -18.02 5.87
CA SER A 222 6.07 -16.79 6.66
C SER A 222 6.53 -16.92 8.11
N TYR A 223 6.02 -17.90 8.85
CA TYR A 223 6.36 -18.11 10.26
C TYR A 223 7.83 -18.51 10.43
N GLY A 224 8.34 -19.42 9.60
CA GLY A 224 9.74 -19.84 9.67
C GLY A 224 10.71 -18.69 9.42
N CYS A 225 10.47 -17.89 8.37
CA CYS A 225 11.28 -16.69 8.10
C CYS A 225 11.17 -15.67 9.25
N SER A 226 9.97 -15.46 9.79
CA SER A 226 9.75 -14.50 10.90
C SER A 226 10.47 -14.93 12.18
N GLN A 227 10.50 -16.23 12.48
CA GLN A 227 11.25 -16.75 13.62
C GLN A 227 12.75 -16.49 13.50
N GLU A 228 13.32 -16.61 12.30
CA GLU A 228 14.73 -16.31 12.09
C GLU A 228 15.03 -14.81 12.23
N VAL A 229 14.11 -13.94 11.76
CA VAL A 229 14.20 -12.49 11.99
C VAL A 229 14.23 -12.17 13.49
N VAL A 230 13.39 -12.83 14.30
CA VAL A 230 13.36 -12.62 15.76
C VAL A 230 14.70 -13.00 16.38
N LYS A 231 15.28 -14.16 16.03
CA LYS A 231 16.61 -14.56 16.53
C LYS A 231 17.69 -13.54 16.18
N LEU A 232 17.67 -13.02 14.95
CA LEU A 232 18.62 -12.00 14.50
C LEU A 232 18.46 -10.69 15.27
N ALA A 233 17.21 -10.29 15.57
CA ALA A 233 16.93 -9.10 16.37
C ALA A 233 17.43 -9.25 17.81
N ASP A 234 17.16 -10.39 18.45
CA ASP A 234 17.65 -10.70 19.79
C ASP A 234 19.19 -10.65 19.86
N ASN A 235 19.87 -11.26 18.89
CA ASN A 235 21.33 -11.23 18.79
C ASN A 235 21.89 -9.79 18.72
N ILE A 236 21.24 -8.90 17.96
CA ILE A 236 21.66 -7.49 17.85
C ILE A 236 21.47 -6.74 19.18
N LEU A 237 20.36 -7.01 19.87
CA LEU A 237 20.03 -6.35 21.14
C LEU A 237 20.99 -6.81 22.25
N ASP A 238 21.36 -8.09 22.27
CA ASP A 238 22.33 -8.66 23.20
C ASP A 238 23.75 -8.11 22.99
N GLU A 239 24.20 -8.01 21.72
CA GLU A 239 25.48 -7.35 21.38
C GLU A 239 25.54 -5.93 21.95
N LYS A 240 24.44 -5.18 21.78
CA LYS A 240 24.32 -3.81 22.31
C LYS A 240 24.34 -3.75 23.84
N ALA A 241 23.72 -4.71 24.51
CA ALA A 241 23.73 -4.80 25.96
C ALA A 241 25.15 -5.08 26.49
N ARG A 242 25.88 -5.99 25.85
CA ARG A 242 27.28 -6.32 26.20
C ARG A 242 28.22 -5.15 25.97
N ASP A 243 28.05 -4.40 24.88
CA ASP A 243 28.86 -3.20 24.61
C ASP A 243 28.64 -2.11 25.67
N LYS A 244 27.40 -1.92 26.14
CA LYS A 244 27.10 -1.01 27.26
C LYS A 244 27.74 -1.45 28.58
N VAL A 245 27.78 -2.75 28.86
CA VAL A 245 28.38 -3.31 30.09
C VAL A 245 29.91 -3.27 30.05
N SER A 246 30.52 -3.44 28.87
CA SER A 246 31.99 -3.46 28.70
C SER A 246 32.66 -2.08 28.65
N GLY A 247 31.91 -0.99 28.78
CA GLY A 247 32.46 0.39 28.77
C GLY A 247 33.06 0.82 27.42
N ARG A 248 32.88 0.03 26.35
CA ARG A 248 33.25 0.42 24.99
C ARG A 248 32.21 1.41 24.46
N SER A 249 32.37 2.67 24.83
CA SER A 249 31.67 3.76 24.17
C SER A 249 32.17 3.85 22.73
N TYR A 250 31.36 3.44 21.76
CA TYR A 250 31.52 3.97 20.42
C TYR A 250 31.14 5.45 20.48
N SER A 251 32.16 6.31 20.56
CA SER A 251 32.06 7.72 20.23
C SER A 251 31.51 7.76 18.80
N LEU A 252 30.25 8.13 18.64
CA LEU A 252 29.77 8.61 17.36
C LEU A 252 30.53 9.92 17.13
N GLU A 253 31.60 9.85 16.33
CA GLU A 253 32.20 11.02 15.69
C GLU A 253 31.05 11.86 15.10
N PRO A 254 30.95 13.16 15.40
CA PRO A 254 29.92 13.99 14.81
C PRO A 254 30.26 14.13 13.33
N SER A 255 29.65 13.28 12.49
CA SER A 255 29.67 13.43 11.06
C SER A 255 29.05 14.79 10.74
N THR A 256 29.88 15.72 10.30
CA THR A 256 29.52 17.02 9.72
C THR A 256 28.86 16.83 8.36
N LEU A 257 27.83 16.00 8.26
CA LEU A 257 26.77 16.25 7.28
C LEU A 257 25.84 17.27 7.92
N ARG A 258 26.05 18.53 7.55
CA ARG A 258 24.89 19.41 7.38
C ARG A 258 23.99 18.68 6.39
N SER A 259 22.96 18.02 6.89
CA SER A 259 21.78 17.83 6.08
C SER A 259 21.38 19.23 5.57
N PRO A 260 21.00 19.38 4.29
CA PRO A 260 20.10 20.48 4.00
C PRO A 260 18.94 20.27 4.95
N VAL A 261 18.71 21.24 5.83
CA VAL A 261 17.49 21.29 6.64
C VAL A 261 16.36 21.09 5.63
N ALA A 262 15.78 19.89 5.59
CA ALA A 262 14.50 19.70 4.95
C ALA A 262 13.58 20.58 5.78
N MET A 263 13.31 21.78 5.27
CA MET A 263 12.39 22.70 5.92
C MET A 263 11.11 21.93 6.11
N ASP A 264 10.70 21.73 7.35
CA ASP A 264 9.39 21.18 7.67
C ASP A 264 8.35 22.23 7.25
N PHE A 265 7.95 22.16 5.97
CA PHE A 265 6.98 23.07 5.38
C PHE A 265 5.57 22.87 5.93
N SER A 266 5.32 21.82 6.74
CA SER A 266 4.00 21.54 7.31
C SER A 266 3.47 22.73 8.12
N ASN A 267 4.32 23.37 8.91
CA ASN A 267 3.95 24.57 9.66
C ASN A 267 3.70 25.79 8.76
N ILE A 268 4.44 25.90 7.66
CA ILE A 268 4.28 26.98 6.67
C ILE A 268 2.94 26.83 5.96
N PHE A 269 2.61 25.64 5.48
CA PHE A 269 1.32 25.38 4.81
C PHE A 269 0.14 25.59 5.75
N ARG A 270 0.26 25.15 7.01
CA ARG A 270 -0.78 25.37 8.02
C ARG A 270 -1.03 26.85 8.25
N LEU A 271 0.05 27.64 8.37
CA LEU A 271 -0.04 29.08 8.54
C LEU A 271 -0.67 29.77 7.31
N VAL A 272 -0.27 29.35 6.10
CA VAL A 272 -0.83 29.87 4.84
C VAL A 272 -2.32 29.53 4.72
N ASN A 273 -2.74 28.29 5.01
CA ASN A 273 -4.14 27.88 4.95
C ASN A 273 -5.00 28.59 6.00
N LEU A 274 -4.48 28.82 7.22
CA LEU A 274 -5.14 29.64 8.23
C LEU A 274 -5.28 31.09 7.78
N LEU A 275 -4.24 31.66 7.15
CA LEU A 275 -4.30 33.00 6.58
C LEU A 275 -5.36 33.09 5.48
N VAL A 276 -5.41 32.12 4.56
CA VAL A 276 -6.41 32.04 3.49
C VAL A 276 -7.82 31.97 4.09
N GLY A 277 -8.05 31.11 5.08
CA GLY A 277 -9.34 31.01 5.77
C GLY A 277 -9.77 32.33 6.42
N ALA A 278 -8.84 33.02 7.10
CA ALA A 278 -9.11 34.33 7.71
C ALA A 278 -9.42 35.41 6.66
N VAL A 279 -8.66 35.47 5.56
CA VAL A 279 -8.88 36.41 4.46
C VAL A 279 -10.22 36.14 3.77
N MET A 280 -10.59 34.87 3.58
CA MET A 280 -11.91 34.50 3.05
C MET A 280 -13.02 34.98 3.99
N ILE A 281 -12.94 34.74 5.29
CA ILE A 281 -13.96 35.19 6.24
C ILE A 281 -14.11 36.72 6.20
N LEU A 282 -13.00 37.48 6.22
CA LEU A 282 -13.03 38.94 6.12
C LEU A 282 -13.59 39.41 4.77
N GLY A 283 -13.18 38.77 3.67
CA GLY A 283 -13.69 39.02 2.32
C GLY A 283 -15.19 38.76 2.20
N GLY A 284 -15.67 37.66 2.78
CA GLY A 284 -17.09 37.32 2.82
C GLY A 284 -17.91 38.28 3.69
N ILE A 285 -17.42 38.70 4.85
CA ILE A 285 -18.06 39.74 5.67
C ILE A 285 -18.14 41.06 4.89
N SER A 286 -17.10 41.41 4.14
CA SER A 286 -17.08 42.62 3.33
C SER A 286 -18.10 42.61 2.18
N GLN A 287 -18.67 41.45 1.83
CA GLN A 287 -19.75 41.36 0.83
C GLN A 287 -21.05 42.03 1.30
N PHE A 288 -21.29 42.11 2.61
CA PHE A 288 -22.50 42.72 3.18
C PHE A 288 -22.44 44.26 3.23
N ILE A 289 -21.29 44.88 2.92
CA ILE A 289 -21.05 46.32 3.06
C ILE A 289 -20.58 46.94 1.73
N PRO A 290 -21.15 48.07 1.26
CA PRO A 290 -22.21 48.88 1.88
C PRO A 290 -23.64 48.53 1.41
N HIS A 291 -23.80 47.74 0.35
CA HIS A 291 -25.10 47.42 -0.24
C HIS A 291 -25.39 45.91 -0.20
N LEU A 292 -26.51 45.55 0.41
CA LEU A 292 -27.03 44.19 0.48
C LEU A 292 -27.79 43.86 -0.81
N THR A 293 -27.13 43.17 -1.73
CA THR A 293 -27.78 42.53 -2.88
C THR A 293 -27.91 41.04 -2.61
N ILE A 294 -28.86 40.39 -3.28
CA ILE A 294 -29.04 38.93 -3.18
C ILE A 294 -27.74 38.20 -3.58
N GLY A 295 -27.10 38.64 -4.67
CA GLY A 295 -25.82 38.07 -5.14
C GLY A 295 -24.68 38.21 -4.13
N ASN A 296 -24.49 39.41 -3.56
CA ASN A 296 -23.45 39.64 -2.56
C ASN A 296 -23.72 38.86 -1.27
N THR A 297 -25.00 38.74 -0.88
CA THR A 297 -25.42 38.00 0.32
C THR A 297 -25.08 36.52 0.17
N ILE A 298 -25.45 35.91 -0.96
CA ILE A 298 -25.16 34.52 -1.27
C ILE A 298 -23.64 34.28 -1.30
N THR A 299 -22.90 35.13 -2.03
CA THR A 299 -21.45 35.04 -2.15
C THR A 299 -20.77 35.18 -0.79
N GLY A 300 -21.18 36.16 0.02
CA GLY A 300 -20.66 36.38 1.36
C GLY A 300 -20.82 35.16 2.28
N ILE A 301 -22.01 34.54 2.28
CA ILE A 301 -22.27 33.32 3.06
C ILE A 301 -21.37 32.17 2.62
N TYR A 302 -21.29 31.88 1.31
CA TYR A 302 -20.46 30.79 0.81
C TYR A 302 -18.98 30.99 1.15
N VAL A 303 -18.46 32.21 0.93
CA VAL A 303 -17.05 32.51 1.20
C VAL A 303 -16.73 32.38 2.69
N ILE A 304 -17.62 32.80 3.60
CA ILE A 304 -17.44 32.62 5.05
C ILE A 304 -17.44 31.12 5.41
N LEU A 305 -18.41 30.36 4.91
CA LEU A 305 -18.50 28.92 5.19
C LEU A 305 -17.27 28.17 4.71
N PHE A 306 -16.79 28.49 3.50
CA PHE A 306 -15.55 27.92 2.98
C PHE A 306 -14.34 28.35 3.80
N GLY A 307 -14.24 29.62 4.21
CA GLY A 307 -13.14 30.10 5.06
C GLY A 307 -13.09 29.37 6.41
N LEU A 308 -14.25 29.15 7.03
CA LEU A 308 -14.38 28.35 8.26
C LEU A 308 -14.01 26.89 8.03
N ALA A 309 -14.41 26.28 6.91
CA ALA A 309 -14.05 24.91 6.59
C ALA A 309 -12.54 24.74 6.40
N ILE A 310 -11.90 25.65 5.67
CA ILE A 310 -10.44 25.65 5.47
C ILE A 310 -9.72 25.85 6.81
N GLY A 311 -10.09 26.87 7.60
CA GLY A 311 -9.48 27.08 8.91
C GLY A 311 -9.69 25.92 9.87
N GLY A 312 -10.89 25.33 9.86
CA GLY A 312 -11.24 24.17 10.69
C GLY A 312 -10.40 22.93 10.35
N LEU A 313 -10.17 22.64 9.07
CA LEU A 313 -9.29 21.55 8.62
C LEU A 313 -7.86 21.67 9.17
N GLU A 314 -7.37 22.90 9.37
CA GLU A 314 -6.03 23.15 9.91
C GLU A 314 -5.99 23.05 11.44
N LEU A 315 -7.11 23.26 12.13
CA LEU A 315 -7.19 23.19 13.60
C LEU A 315 -7.51 21.79 14.12
N LEU A 316 -8.03 20.91 13.27
CA LEU A 316 -8.31 19.52 13.63
C LEU A 316 -7.00 18.74 13.86
N PRO A 317 -6.85 18.01 15.00
CA PRO A 317 -5.68 17.15 15.24
C PRO A 317 -5.55 16.01 14.22
N GLN A 318 -6.69 15.54 13.69
CA GLN A 318 -6.79 14.51 12.67
C GLN A 318 -8.04 14.77 11.83
N VAL A 319 -7.92 14.65 10.50
CA VAL A 319 -9.05 14.82 9.59
C VAL A 319 -9.97 13.60 9.69
N PRO A 320 -11.29 13.77 9.84
CA PRO A 320 -12.22 12.64 9.87
C PRO A 320 -12.16 11.81 8.56
N PRO A 321 -12.12 10.46 8.62
CA PRO A 321 -11.91 9.60 7.45
C PRO A 321 -12.98 9.73 6.36
N TYR A 322 -14.20 10.15 6.71
CA TYR A 322 -15.28 10.32 5.73
C TYR A 322 -15.19 11.62 4.93
N LEU A 323 -14.38 12.60 5.35
CA LEU A 323 -14.36 13.94 4.76
C LEU A 323 -13.74 13.99 3.36
N PRO A 324 -12.63 13.27 3.07
CA PRO A 324 -12.10 13.15 1.71
C PRO A 324 -13.10 12.57 0.71
N ARG A 325 -14.02 11.70 1.14
CA ARG A 325 -15.07 11.14 0.27
C ARG A 325 -16.00 12.19 -0.33
N TYR A 326 -16.28 13.26 0.41
CA TYR A 326 -17.22 14.32 -0.02
C TYR A 326 -16.52 15.59 -0.51
N ALA A 327 -15.28 15.82 -0.09
CA ALA A 327 -14.52 17.03 -0.41
C ALA A 327 -13.08 16.69 -0.84
N SER A 328 -12.91 15.66 -1.68
CA SER A 328 -11.60 15.16 -2.14
C SER A 328 -10.72 16.24 -2.75
N PHE A 329 -11.30 17.23 -3.42
CA PHE A 329 -10.57 18.36 -3.99
C PHE A 329 -9.85 19.23 -2.93
N LEU A 330 -10.29 19.21 -1.67
CA LEU A 330 -9.58 19.88 -0.57
C LEU A 330 -8.37 19.07 -0.05
N PHE A 331 -8.09 17.89 -0.61
CA PHE A 331 -7.01 17.01 -0.19
C PHE A 331 -6.00 16.75 -1.31
N SER A 332 -5.70 17.79 -2.10
CA SER A 332 -4.57 17.83 -3.03
C SER A 332 -4.09 19.28 -3.25
N PHE A 333 -2.85 19.48 -3.69
CA PHE A 333 -2.36 20.82 -4.04
C PHE A 333 -3.14 21.40 -5.22
N LEU A 334 -3.30 20.60 -6.28
CA LEU A 334 -4.05 21.02 -7.47
C LEU A 334 -5.52 21.35 -7.16
N GLY A 335 -6.20 20.51 -6.38
CA GLY A 335 -7.60 20.71 -6.03
C GLY A 335 -7.82 21.94 -5.14
N ARG A 336 -7.00 22.12 -4.09
CA ARG A 336 -7.05 23.34 -3.26
C ARG A 336 -6.65 24.58 -4.06
N GLY A 337 -5.68 24.46 -4.95
CA GLY A 337 -5.23 25.55 -5.81
C GLY A 337 -6.36 26.09 -6.68
N PHE A 338 -7.04 25.23 -7.44
CA PHE A 338 -8.20 25.63 -8.25
C PHE A 338 -9.33 26.19 -7.40
N PHE A 339 -9.60 25.59 -6.24
CA PHE A 339 -10.60 26.09 -5.32
C PHE A 339 -10.30 27.51 -4.83
N TYR A 340 -9.05 27.81 -4.47
CA TYR A 340 -8.63 29.15 -4.06
C TYR A 340 -8.69 30.15 -5.21
N VAL A 341 -8.30 29.77 -6.44
CA VAL A 341 -8.47 30.64 -7.61
C VAL A 341 -9.95 30.96 -7.85
N PHE A 342 -10.83 29.96 -7.76
CA PHE A 342 -12.27 30.14 -7.90
C PHE A 342 -12.83 31.08 -6.82
N VAL A 343 -12.54 30.80 -5.55
CA VAL A 343 -13.02 31.62 -4.42
C VAL A 343 -12.44 33.05 -4.49
N GLY A 344 -11.17 33.19 -4.84
CA GLY A 344 -10.55 34.50 -5.05
C GLY A 344 -11.28 35.30 -6.13
N SER A 345 -11.63 34.65 -7.25
CA SER A 345 -12.32 35.28 -8.38
C SER A 345 -13.71 35.80 -8.03
N ILE A 346 -14.49 35.06 -7.23
CA ILE A 346 -15.84 35.50 -6.81
C ILE A 346 -15.79 36.61 -5.74
N ILE A 347 -14.67 36.76 -5.02
CA ILE A 347 -14.51 37.83 -4.04
C ILE A 347 -14.19 39.18 -4.72
N ILE A 348 -13.47 39.19 -5.86
CA ILE A 348 -12.87 40.39 -6.48
C ILE A 348 -13.86 41.53 -6.80
N GLU A 349 -15.16 41.25 -6.88
CA GLU A 349 -16.16 42.24 -7.28
C GLU A 349 -16.47 43.28 -6.19
N GLY A 350 -16.22 44.56 -6.48
CA GLY A 350 -16.69 45.70 -5.68
C GLY A 350 -15.56 46.57 -5.09
N ASN A 351 -15.49 46.65 -3.76
CA ASN A 351 -14.64 47.61 -3.06
C ASN A 351 -13.16 47.18 -2.98
N LYS A 352 -12.27 48.11 -2.60
CA LYS A 352 -10.81 47.86 -2.52
C LYS A 352 -10.44 46.69 -1.60
N LEU A 353 -11.20 46.47 -0.52
CA LEU A 353 -10.94 45.37 0.43
C LEU A 353 -11.22 44.00 -0.20
N ARG A 354 -12.33 43.88 -0.93
CA ARG A 354 -12.70 42.70 -1.71
C ARG A 354 -11.66 42.39 -2.78
N LEU A 355 -11.22 43.40 -3.52
CA LEU A 355 -10.18 43.25 -4.53
C LEU A 355 -8.88 42.68 -3.93
N ILE A 356 -8.42 43.25 -2.80
CA ILE A 356 -7.20 42.79 -2.13
C ILE A 356 -7.37 41.36 -1.60
N ALA A 357 -8.48 41.07 -0.91
CA ALA A 357 -8.74 39.75 -0.35
C ALA A 357 -8.82 38.67 -1.45
N GLY A 358 -9.56 38.95 -2.53
CA GLY A 358 -9.71 38.04 -3.65
C GLY A 358 -8.41 37.79 -4.40
N LEU A 359 -7.60 38.83 -4.64
CA LEU A 359 -6.29 38.68 -5.27
C LEU A 359 -5.31 37.86 -4.41
N VAL A 360 -5.27 38.09 -3.10
CA VAL A 360 -4.41 37.31 -2.18
C VAL A 360 -4.78 35.83 -2.25
N VAL A 361 -6.07 35.49 -2.13
CA VAL A 361 -6.53 34.10 -2.19
C VAL A 361 -6.24 33.49 -3.56
N ALA A 362 -6.49 34.22 -4.66
CA ALA A 362 -6.24 33.73 -6.01
C ALA A 362 -4.74 33.48 -6.28
N ILE A 363 -3.85 34.38 -5.85
CA ILE A 363 -2.39 34.24 -6.00
C ILE A 363 -1.90 33.00 -5.24
N ILE A 364 -2.37 32.80 -4.01
CA ILE A 364 -2.04 31.60 -3.24
C ILE A 364 -2.55 30.34 -3.94
N GLY A 365 -3.75 30.40 -4.54
CA GLY A 365 -4.29 29.32 -5.36
C GLY A 365 -3.40 28.96 -6.55
N VAL A 366 -2.92 29.95 -7.30
CA VAL A 366 -1.95 29.74 -8.40
C VAL A 366 -0.66 29.13 -7.88
N ALA A 367 -0.14 29.60 -6.74
CA ALA A 367 1.05 29.03 -6.12
C ALA A 367 0.82 27.55 -5.75
N TYR A 368 -0.34 27.20 -5.20
CA TYR A 368 -0.69 25.81 -4.88
C TYR A 368 -0.77 24.94 -6.14
N CYS A 369 -1.35 25.43 -7.23
CA CYS A 369 -1.32 24.72 -8.52
C CYS A 369 0.11 24.50 -9.03
N ALA A 370 1.00 25.47 -8.86
CA ALA A 370 2.40 25.34 -9.26
C ALA A 370 3.16 24.32 -8.40
N LEU A 371 2.83 24.20 -7.11
CA LEU A 371 3.44 23.24 -6.19
C LEU A 371 3.19 21.78 -6.58
N GLU A 372 2.08 21.48 -7.27
CA GLU A 372 1.82 20.14 -7.81
C GLU A 372 2.94 19.67 -8.75
N PHE A 373 3.59 20.59 -9.46
CA PHE A 373 4.68 20.30 -10.40
C PHE A 373 6.07 20.37 -9.77
N ALA A 374 6.16 20.60 -8.45
CA ALA A 374 7.41 20.65 -7.70
C ALA A 374 7.63 19.32 -6.95
N PRO A 375 8.30 18.31 -7.55
CA PRO A 375 8.42 16.95 -6.98
C PRO A 375 9.16 16.89 -5.64
N GLN A 376 9.78 17.99 -5.20
CA GLN A 376 10.50 18.11 -3.94
C GLN A 376 9.61 18.54 -2.77
N ILE A 377 8.36 18.96 -3.03
CA ILE A 377 7.45 19.51 -2.01
C ILE A 377 6.22 18.61 -1.93
N GLU A 378 6.09 17.85 -0.84
CA GLU A 378 4.92 17.02 -0.62
C GLU A 378 3.79 17.80 0.08
N PRO A 379 2.50 17.52 -0.21
CA PRO A 379 1.38 18.12 0.51
C PRO A 379 1.47 17.86 2.02
N PRO A 380 1.08 18.78 2.90
CA PRO A 380 0.98 18.47 4.33
C PRO A 380 -0.08 17.39 4.60
N SER A 381 0.01 16.69 5.74
CA SER A 381 -0.84 15.53 6.06
C SER A 381 -2.35 15.80 6.02
N ASN A 382 -2.77 17.03 6.32
CA ASN A 382 -4.16 17.48 6.27
C ASN A 382 -4.65 17.88 4.86
N MET A 383 -3.74 17.88 3.90
CA MET A 383 -4.00 18.00 2.46
C MET A 383 -3.78 16.68 1.74
N ARG A 384 -3.57 15.57 2.46
CA ARG A 384 -3.50 14.24 1.87
C ARG A 384 -4.79 13.51 2.20
N ASP A 385 -5.35 12.85 1.21
CA ASP A 385 -6.39 11.87 1.44
C ASP A 385 -5.77 10.66 2.16
N ALA A 386 -6.30 10.32 3.33
CA ALA A 386 -5.89 9.13 4.09
C ALA A 386 -6.18 7.82 3.32
N ASP A 387 -7.11 7.90 2.34
CA ASP A 387 -7.67 6.77 1.60
C ASP A 387 -7.39 6.83 0.08
N ALA A 388 -6.66 7.81 -0.47
CA ALA A 388 -6.37 7.87 -1.92
C ALA A 388 -5.47 6.73 -2.44
N GLY A 389 -4.93 5.89 -1.55
CA GLY A 389 -4.29 4.63 -1.91
C GLY A 389 -5.23 3.41 -1.92
N TRP A 390 -6.52 3.60 -1.62
CA TRP A 390 -7.56 2.56 -1.54
C TRP A 390 -8.62 2.73 -2.65
N GLY A 391 -8.20 3.26 -3.80
CA GLY A 391 -9.01 3.39 -5.02
C GLY A 391 -8.29 3.01 -6.31
N ALA A 392 -6.98 2.74 -6.27
CA ALA A 392 -6.20 2.28 -7.43
C ALA A 392 -6.13 0.74 -7.55
N GLU A 393 -6.85 0.00 -6.70
CA GLU A 393 -7.06 -1.46 -6.82
C GLU A 393 -8.45 -1.82 -7.37
N GLN A 394 -9.05 -0.94 -8.16
CA GLN A 394 -9.98 -1.36 -9.22
C GLN A 394 -9.28 -1.22 -10.56
N VAL A 395 -8.41 -2.18 -10.90
CA VAL A 395 -8.40 -2.85 -12.22
C VAL A 395 -7.88 -4.27 -12.06
#